data_AF-A0A5J6MW24-F1
#
_entry.id   AF-A0A5J6MW24-F1
#
_cell.length_a   1.000
_cell.length_b   1.000
_cell.length_c   1.000
_cell.angle_alpha   90.00
_cell.angle_beta   90.00
_cell.angle_gamma   90.00
#
_symmetry.space_group_name_H-M   'P 1'
#
loop_
_entity.id
_entity.type
_entity.pdbx_description
1 polymer ?
#
loop_
_entity_poly.entity_id
_entity_poly.type
_entity_poly.pdbx_seq_one_letter_code
_entity_poly.pdbx_strand_id
1 'polypeptide(L)'
;MRAFGFGLLAMVAAMAAAGTALAEDKVDCHRLDLAFPPADKAEWTECYSRHFDQDEMSADIETLIADIGTHVVHLTSTIAGPNTYFDKVPVSEKLRNYDELEKIKGLESEPGFGRYQIVRFQALLWNTPSQCFGFLKYRGATIGATGTAYGARGYVAGYDCWREGTPDRAQIEATLDAIDD
;
A
#
# COMPACT_ATOMS: atom_id res chain seq x y z
N MET A 1 -23.85 28.83 36.14
CA MET A 1 -24.11 27.61 35.37
C MET A 1 -23.22 27.66 34.14
N ARG A 2 -22.14 26.87 34.10
CA ARG A 2 -21.18 26.84 32.98
C ARG A 2 -21.57 25.71 32.03
N ALA A 3 -21.72 26.05 30.75
CA ALA A 3 -22.08 25.15 29.67
C ALA A 3 -20.97 24.12 29.43
N PHE A 4 -21.31 22.83 29.44
CA PHE A 4 -20.48 21.78 28.88
C PHE A 4 -20.89 21.60 27.41
N GLY A 5 -20.14 22.23 26.52
CA GLY A 5 -20.20 21.94 25.09
C GLY A 5 -19.55 20.58 24.86
N PHE A 6 -20.37 19.56 24.63
CA PHE A 6 -19.91 18.28 24.09
C PHE A 6 -19.63 18.47 22.59
N GLY A 7 -18.36 18.73 22.26
CA GLY A 7 -17.87 18.61 20.89
C GLY A 7 -17.80 17.14 20.51
N LEU A 8 -18.82 16.65 19.81
CA LEU A 8 -18.79 15.34 19.17
C LEU A 8 -17.89 15.47 17.93
N LEU A 9 -16.62 15.07 18.04
CA LEU A 9 -15.75 14.98 16.86
C LEU A 9 -16.27 13.80 16.02
N ALA A 10 -16.89 14.10 14.88
CA ALA A 10 -17.29 13.09 13.91
C ALA A 10 -16.03 12.58 13.19
N MET A 11 -15.64 11.32 13.41
CA MET A 11 -14.64 10.66 12.58
C MET A 11 -15.33 10.06 11.36
N VAL A 12 -14.75 10.25 10.18
CA VAL A 12 -15.34 9.79 8.92
C VAL A 12 -14.56 8.57 8.43
N ALA A 13 -15.29 7.51 8.11
CA ALA A 13 -14.72 6.34 7.46
C ALA A 13 -14.45 6.69 6.00
N ALA A 14 -13.18 6.71 5.60
CA ALA A 14 -12.83 6.82 4.19
C ALA A 14 -13.06 5.44 3.55
N MET A 15 -14.24 5.22 2.95
CA MET A 15 -14.41 4.13 2.00
C MET A 15 -13.52 4.46 0.79
N ALA A 16 -12.37 3.80 0.69
CA ALA A 16 -11.48 3.89 -0.45
C ALA A 16 -12.14 3.23 -1.67
N ALA A 17 -13.14 3.90 -2.24
CA ALA A 17 -13.87 3.44 -3.41
C ALA A 17 -14.36 4.64 -4.25
N ALA A 18 -13.47 5.16 -5.10
CA ALA A 18 -13.82 5.66 -6.43
C ALA A 18 -12.52 6.12 -7.12
N GLY A 19 -12.14 5.41 -8.18
CA GLY A 19 -11.10 5.83 -9.12
C GLY A 19 -11.44 7.22 -9.66
N THR A 20 -10.77 8.22 -9.13
CA THR A 20 -10.51 9.47 -9.83
C THR A 20 -9.00 9.55 -9.96
N ALA A 21 -8.52 9.44 -11.19
CA ALA A 21 -7.13 9.71 -11.55
C ALA A 21 -6.87 11.22 -11.32
N LEU A 22 -6.76 11.59 -10.05
CA LEU A 22 -6.18 12.86 -9.64
C LEU A 22 -4.67 12.65 -9.69
N ALA A 23 -4.00 13.45 -10.52
CA ALA A 23 -2.62 13.27 -10.93
C ALA A 23 -1.71 13.07 -9.71
N GLU A 24 -1.02 11.94 -9.66
CA GLU A 24 0.06 11.72 -8.72
C GLU A 24 1.25 12.57 -9.15
N ASP A 25 1.80 13.37 -8.24
CA ASP A 25 2.96 14.20 -8.56
C ASP A 25 4.20 13.31 -8.56
N LYS A 26 4.83 13.14 -9.73
CA LYS A 26 6.14 12.50 -9.82
C LYS A 26 7.17 13.34 -9.05
N VAL A 27 7.82 12.73 -8.07
CA VAL A 27 8.81 13.37 -7.19
C VAL A 27 10.17 12.68 -7.26
N ASP A 28 11.18 13.37 -6.74
CA ASP A 28 12.46 12.73 -6.43
C ASP A 28 12.27 11.69 -5.31
N CYS A 29 12.77 10.48 -5.51
CA CYS A 29 12.63 9.37 -4.56
C CYS A 29 13.22 9.65 -3.17
N HIS A 30 14.22 10.53 -3.06
CA HIS A 30 14.77 10.94 -1.77
C HIS A 30 13.81 11.79 -0.92
N ARG A 31 12.65 12.16 -1.48
CA ARG A 31 11.61 12.93 -0.78
C ARG A 31 10.52 12.05 -0.17
N LEU A 32 10.51 10.75 -0.46
CA LEU A 32 9.56 9.83 0.15
C LEU A 32 10.02 9.44 1.55
N ASP A 33 9.08 9.33 2.49
CA ASP A 33 9.32 8.65 3.76
C ASP A 33 9.36 7.12 3.57
N LEU A 34 8.72 6.61 2.52
CA LEU A 34 8.80 5.22 2.06
C LEU A 34 10.21 4.90 1.54
N ALA A 35 10.97 4.15 2.34
CA ALA A 35 12.25 3.58 1.95
C ALA A 35 12.10 2.16 1.38
N PHE A 36 12.90 1.86 0.36
CA PHE A 36 13.10 0.50 -0.15
C PHE A 36 14.53 0.39 -0.72
N PRO A 37 15.54 0.06 0.11
CA PRO A 37 16.94 0.08 -0.28
C PRO A 37 17.29 -0.70 -1.57
N PRO A 38 16.60 -1.80 -1.94
CA PRO A 38 16.84 -2.44 -3.24
C PRO A 38 16.64 -1.51 -4.45
N ALA A 39 15.83 -0.44 -4.33
CA ALA A 39 15.62 0.55 -5.38
C ALA A 39 16.89 1.33 -5.76
N ASP A 40 17.85 1.49 -4.84
CA ASP A 40 19.13 2.18 -5.12
C ASP A 40 19.98 1.47 -6.19
N LYS A 41 19.67 0.20 -6.47
CA LYS A 41 20.35 -0.65 -7.45
C LYS A 41 19.45 -1.00 -8.64
N ALA A 42 18.28 -0.37 -8.74
CA ALA A 42 17.33 -0.62 -9.82
C ALA A 42 17.84 -0.08 -11.16
N GLU A 43 17.41 -0.70 -12.25
CA GLU A 43 17.63 -0.18 -13.60
C GLU A 43 16.90 1.16 -13.78
N TRP A 44 15.72 1.28 -13.18
CA TRP A 44 15.00 2.53 -13.05
C TRP A 44 14.10 2.53 -11.81
N THR A 45 13.77 3.71 -11.33
CA THR A 45 12.83 3.93 -10.22
C THR A 45 11.99 5.16 -10.50
N GLU A 46 10.70 5.05 -10.19
CA GLU A 46 9.76 6.17 -10.21
C GLU A 46 9.10 6.32 -8.84
N CYS A 47 8.98 7.56 -8.41
CA CYS A 47 8.43 7.89 -7.10
C CYS A 47 7.35 8.95 -7.26
N TYR A 48 6.28 8.79 -6.49
CA TYR A 48 5.13 9.66 -6.54
C TYR A 48 4.68 9.98 -5.12
N SER A 49 4.18 11.20 -4.93
CA SER A 49 3.58 11.64 -3.68
C SER A 49 2.24 12.30 -3.98
N ARG A 50 1.26 12.05 -3.12
CA ARG A 50 -0.07 12.63 -3.22
C ARG A 50 -0.61 12.93 -1.83
N HIS A 51 -1.04 14.17 -1.64
CA HIS A 51 -1.87 14.55 -0.51
C HIS A 51 -3.33 14.55 -0.95
N PHE A 52 -4.16 13.76 -0.27
CA PHE A 52 -5.61 13.79 -0.40
C PHE A 52 -6.19 14.60 0.75
N ASP A 53 -7.06 15.56 0.44
CA ASP A 53 -7.84 16.33 1.42
C ASP A 53 -9.25 16.58 0.86
N GLN A 54 -10.27 16.02 1.51
CA GLN A 54 -11.67 16.19 1.16
C GLN A 54 -12.57 16.03 2.39
N ASP A 55 -13.45 17.00 2.63
CA ASP A 55 -14.52 16.93 3.65
C ASP A 55 -14.02 16.43 5.02
N GLU A 56 -12.95 17.04 5.53
CA GLU A 56 -12.26 16.70 6.80
C GLU A 56 -11.51 15.37 6.80
N MET A 57 -11.53 14.62 5.70
CA MET A 57 -10.71 13.44 5.48
C MET A 57 -9.40 13.84 4.80
N SER A 58 -8.28 13.35 5.31
CA SER A 58 -6.98 13.55 4.69
C SER A 58 -6.13 12.29 4.72
N ALA A 59 -5.26 12.14 3.72
CA ALA A 59 -4.27 11.07 3.68
C ALA A 59 -3.07 11.48 2.84
N ASP A 60 -1.88 11.09 3.30
CA ASP A 60 -0.66 11.15 2.54
C ASP A 60 -0.40 9.78 1.90
N ILE A 61 -0.17 9.78 0.59
CA ILE A 61 0.09 8.59 -0.22
C ILE A 61 1.46 8.76 -0.86
N GLU A 62 2.29 7.74 -0.71
CA GLU A 62 3.59 7.65 -1.36
C GLU A 62 3.67 6.35 -2.13
N THR A 63 4.14 6.46 -3.37
CA THR A 63 4.28 5.31 -4.27
C THR A 63 5.72 5.25 -4.76
N LEU A 64 6.29 4.05 -4.74
CA LEU A 64 7.59 3.73 -5.32
C LEU A 64 7.42 2.55 -6.27
N ILE A 65 7.87 2.71 -7.51
CA ILE A 65 7.93 1.65 -8.51
C ILE A 65 9.40 1.48 -8.90
N ALA A 66 9.94 0.28 -8.75
CA ALA A 66 11.34 -0.01 -9.06
C ALA A 66 11.46 -1.27 -9.91
N ASP A 67 12.25 -1.18 -10.97
CA ASP A 67 12.64 -2.33 -11.78
C ASP A 67 14.06 -2.73 -11.43
N ILE A 68 14.18 -3.83 -10.69
CA ILE A 68 15.48 -4.29 -10.20
C ILE A 68 16.09 -5.37 -11.11
N GLY A 69 15.76 -5.30 -12.40
CA GLY A 69 16.26 -6.17 -13.48
C GLY A 69 15.61 -7.56 -13.49
N THR A 70 15.55 -8.23 -12.33
CA THR A 70 14.92 -9.57 -12.22
C THR A 70 13.40 -9.50 -12.05
N HIS A 71 12.93 -8.47 -11.36
CA HIS A 71 11.53 -8.27 -11.04
C HIS A 71 11.20 -6.78 -10.90
N VAL A 72 9.91 -6.47 -10.93
CA VAL A 72 9.37 -5.13 -10.73
C VAL A 72 8.60 -5.11 -9.42
N VAL A 73 8.93 -4.14 -8.57
CA VAL A 73 8.29 -3.90 -7.28
C VAL A 73 7.48 -2.62 -7.37
N HIS A 74 6.23 -2.66 -6.91
CA HIS A 74 5.40 -1.49 -6.67
C HIS A 74 5.03 -1.47 -5.20
N LEU A 75 5.40 -0.41 -4.50
CA LEU A 75 5.05 -0.15 -3.11
C LEU A 75 4.16 1.08 -3.02
N THR A 76 3.07 0.99 -2.26
CA THR A 76 2.23 2.13 -1.89
C THR A 76 2.14 2.20 -0.37
N SER A 77 2.63 3.30 0.20
CA SER A 77 2.43 3.66 1.61
C SER A 77 1.30 4.67 1.70
N THR A 78 0.39 4.49 2.66
CA THR A 78 -0.68 5.45 2.91
C THR A 78 -0.80 5.70 4.40
N ILE A 79 -0.83 6.97 4.78
CA ILE A 79 -0.96 7.43 6.17
C ILE A 79 -2.17 8.34 6.23
N ALA A 80 -3.13 8.00 7.09
CA ALA A 80 -4.29 8.84 7.35
C ALA A 80 -3.85 10.09 8.11
N GLY A 81 -4.34 11.25 7.66
CA GLY A 81 -4.28 12.48 8.41
C GLY A 81 -5.28 12.50 9.57
N PRO A 82 -5.48 13.66 10.22
CA PRO A 82 -6.42 13.79 11.32
C PRO A 82 -7.84 13.31 10.94
N ASN A 83 -8.55 12.71 11.89
CA ASN A 83 -9.95 12.26 11.76
C ASN A 83 -10.25 11.21 10.67
N THR A 84 -9.21 10.67 10.03
CA THR A 84 -9.32 9.66 8.97
C THR A 84 -8.80 8.31 9.45
N TYR A 85 -9.39 7.23 8.95
CA TYR A 85 -8.89 5.88 9.16
C TYR A 85 -9.22 4.99 7.97
N PHE A 86 -8.51 3.86 7.87
CA PHE A 86 -8.74 2.86 6.83
C PHE A 86 -9.36 1.59 7.39
N ASP A 87 -10.40 1.12 6.70
CA ASP A 87 -10.94 -0.23 6.91
C ASP A 87 -9.94 -1.29 6.44
N LYS A 88 -9.99 -2.44 7.13
CA LYS A 88 -9.19 -3.60 6.77
C LYS A 88 -9.88 -4.38 5.66
N VAL A 89 -9.30 -4.32 4.47
CA VAL A 89 -9.71 -5.06 3.27
C VAL A 89 -8.67 -6.13 2.94
N PRO A 90 -9.04 -7.18 2.19
CA PRO A 90 -8.08 -8.17 1.73
C PRO A 90 -7.11 -7.56 0.71
N VAL A 91 -5.88 -8.08 0.66
CA VAL A 91 -4.86 -7.66 -0.33
C VAL A 91 -5.35 -7.77 -1.77
N SER A 92 -6.20 -8.75 -2.09
CA SER A 92 -6.79 -8.94 -3.41
C SER A 92 -7.68 -7.77 -3.87
N GLU A 93 -8.25 -7.00 -2.94
CA GLU A 93 -9.00 -5.80 -3.25
C GLU A 93 -8.07 -4.64 -3.60
N LYS A 94 -6.96 -4.49 -2.86
CA LYS A 94 -5.92 -3.49 -3.16
C LYS A 94 -5.24 -3.72 -4.50
N LEU A 95 -4.97 -4.98 -4.84
CA LEU A 95 -4.34 -5.34 -6.11
C LEU A 95 -5.12 -4.90 -7.36
N ARG A 96 -6.44 -4.71 -7.24
CA ARG A 96 -7.29 -4.24 -8.35
C ARG A 96 -7.10 -2.77 -8.69
N ASN A 97 -6.42 -2.02 -7.84
CA ASN A 97 -6.15 -0.59 -8.05
C ASN A 97 -4.83 -0.34 -8.79
N TYR A 98 -4.06 -1.38 -9.10
CA TYR A 98 -2.83 -1.30 -9.90
C TYR A 98 -3.16 -1.57 -11.36
N ASP A 99 -3.29 -0.51 -12.16
CA ASP A 99 -3.73 -0.57 -13.56
C ASP A 99 -2.75 -1.37 -14.45
N GLU A 100 -1.48 -1.42 -14.07
CA GLU A 100 -0.42 -2.14 -14.75
C GLU A 100 -0.46 -3.67 -14.53
N LEU A 101 -1.22 -4.15 -13.54
CA LEU A 101 -1.46 -5.58 -13.33
C LEU A 101 -2.64 -6.06 -14.18
N GLU A 102 -2.34 -6.52 -15.38
CA GLU A 102 -3.37 -7.02 -16.29
C GLU A 102 -3.61 -8.53 -16.11
N LYS A 103 -4.86 -8.98 -16.36
CA LYS A 103 -5.24 -10.41 -16.43
C LYS A 103 -4.79 -11.25 -15.22
N ILE A 104 -4.95 -10.71 -14.01
CA ILE A 104 -4.64 -11.41 -12.75
C ILE A 104 -5.36 -12.78 -12.69
N LYS A 105 -4.62 -13.84 -12.38
CA LYS A 105 -5.09 -15.24 -12.25
C LYS A 105 -4.40 -15.96 -11.11
N GLY A 106 -5.02 -17.03 -10.61
CA GLY A 106 -4.40 -17.91 -9.61
C GLY A 106 -4.10 -17.20 -8.29
N LEU A 107 -4.98 -16.30 -7.84
CA LEU A 107 -4.88 -15.60 -6.56
C LEU A 107 -5.02 -16.61 -5.41
N GLU A 108 -3.91 -16.91 -4.75
CA GLU A 108 -3.83 -17.87 -3.65
C GLU A 108 -3.19 -17.22 -2.42
N SER A 109 -3.89 -17.24 -1.29
CA SER A 109 -3.34 -16.70 -0.03
C SER A 109 -2.16 -17.53 0.46
N GLU A 110 -1.09 -16.86 0.88
CA GLU A 110 0.11 -17.50 1.40
C GLU A 110 0.28 -17.22 2.90
N PRO A 111 0.08 -18.21 3.78
CA PRO A 111 0.20 -18.01 5.21
C PRO A 111 1.66 -17.95 5.68
N GLY A 112 1.88 -17.44 6.89
CA GLY A 112 3.17 -17.54 7.59
C GLY A 112 4.10 -16.33 7.43
N PHE A 113 3.60 -15.17 6.97
CA PHE A 113 4.37 -13.93 6.82
C PHE A 113 4.05 -12.88 7.90
N GLY A 114 3.81 -13.35 9.13
CA GLY A 114 3.65 -12.51 10.32
C GLY A 114 2.54 -11.46 10.18
N ARG A 115 2.95 -10.19 10.02
CA ARG A 115 2.08 -9.00 9.98
C ARG A 115 1.54 -8.66 8.59
N TYR A 116 1.95 -9.40 7.56
CA TYR A 116 1.50 -9.20 6.19
C TYR A 116 0.41 -10.19 5.80
N GLN A 117 -0.58 -9.72 5.05
CA GLN A 117 -1.39 -10.56 4.18
C GLN A 117 -0.63 -10.72 2.86
N ILE A 118 -0.40 -11.96 2.43
CA ILE A 118 0.29 -12.27 1.18
C ILE A 118 -0.64 -13.10 0.29
N VAL A 119 -0.63 -12.79 -1.01
CA VAL A 119 -1.22 -13.63 -2.05
C VAL A 119 -0.22 -13.85 -3.17
N ARG A 120 -0.12 -15.07 -3.68
CA ARG A 120 0.56 -15.37 -4.93
C ARG A 120 -0.42 -15.26 -6.08
N PHE A 121 0.05 -14.84 -7.24
CA PHE A 121 -0.76 -14.77 -8.46
C PHE A 121 0.11 -14.70 -9.71
N GLN A 122 -0.54 -14.85 -10.86
CA GLN A 122 0.02 -14.57 -12.18
C GLN A 122 -0.65 -13.35 -12.77
N ALA A 123 0.12 -12.49 -13.44
CA ALA A 123 -0.40 -11.34 -14.16
C ALA A 123 0.39 -11.11 -15.45
N LEU A 124 -0.11 -10.23 -16.31
CA LEU A 124 0.69 -9.56 -17.32
C LEU A 124 1.09 -8.19 -16.77
N LEU A 125 2.38 -7.97 -16.58
CA LEU A 125 2.92 -6.65 -16.27
C LEU A 125 3.41 -6.02 -17.57
N TRP A 126 2.73 -4.96 -18.03
CA TRP A 126 2.98 -4.33 -19.35
C TRP A 126 3.09 -5.35 -20.50
N ASN A 127 2.10 -6.24 -20.60
CA ASN A 127 2.06 -7.36 -21.56
C ASN A 127 3.08 -8.48 -21.36
N THR A 128 3.93 -8.43 -20.33
CA THR A 128 4.90 -9.49 -20.02
C THR A 128 4.31 -10.44 -18.96
N PRO A 129 4.19 -11.76 -19.24
CA PRO A 129 3.78 -12.72 -18.22
C PRO A 129 4.75 -12.72 -17.04
N SER A 130 4.20 -12.66 -15.82
CA SER A 130 4.99 -12.61 -14.60
C SER A 130 4.36 -13.45 -13.49
N GLN A 131 5.22 -13.98 -12.63
CA GLN A 131 4.81 -14.61 -11.37
C GLN A 131 4.96 -13.58 -10.27
N CYS A 132 3.87 -13.28 -9.57
CA CYS A 132 3.84 -12.18 -8.63
C CYS A 132 3.44 -12.67 -7.24
N PHE A 133 3.84 -11.90 -6.24
CA PHE A 133 3.12 -11.87 -4.96
C PHE A 133 2.66 -10.45 -4.67
N GLY A 134 1.52 -10.34 -4.01
CA GLY A 134 0.96 -9.10 -3.52
C GLY A 134 0.96 -9.14 -2.00
N PHE A 135 1.20 -7.99 -1.39
CA PHE A 135 1.27 -7.89 0.06
C PHE A 135 0.48 -6.70 0.58
N LEU A 136 0.02 -6.82 1.83
CA LEU A 136 -0.66 -5.75 2.55
C LEU A 136 -0.38 -5.86 4.05
N LYS A 137 0.09 -4.77 4.63
CA LYS A 137 0.29 -4.60 6.08
C LYS A 137 -0.37 -3.32 6.54
N TYR A 138 -1.25 -3.43 7.52
CA TYR A 138 -1.82 -2.26 8.20
C TYR A 138 -0.88 -1.75 9.29
N ARG A 139 -0.80 -0.42 9.43
CA ARG A 139 0.05 0.30 10.38
C ARG A 139 -0.82 1.11 11.35
N GLY A 140 -0.48 1.01 12.63
CA GLY A 140 -1.13 1.74 13.72
C GLY A 140 -2.63 1.44 13.88
N ALA A 141 -3.23 2.05 14.89
CA ALA A 141 -4.68 2.06 15.09
C ALA A 141 -5.13 3.51 15.29
N THR A 142 -6.24 3.89 14.66
CA THR A 142 -6.94 5.12 15.01
C THR A 142 -7.82 4.84 16.22
N ILE A 143 -7.52 5.48 17.34
CA ILE A 143 -8.18 5.27 18.63
C ILE A 143 -9.10 6.46 18.90
N GLY A 144 -10.39 6.21 19.09
CA GLY A 144 -11.33 7.27 19.47
C GLY A 144 -11.22 7.65 20.94
N ALA A 145 -11.92 8.72 21.35
CA ALA A 145 -11.87 9.28 22.70
C ALA A 145 -12.20 8.27 23.84
N THR A 146 -12.90 7.18 23.52
CA THR A 146 -13.26 6.08 24.44
C THR A 146 -12.22 4.96 24.54
N GLY A 147 -11.09 5.06 23.82
CA GLY A 147 -10.03 4.04 23.82
C GLY A 147 -10.27 2.85 22.88
N THR A 148 -11.36 2.83 22.12
CA THR A 148 -11.64 1.79 21.11
C THR A 148 -10.95 2.10 19.78
N ALA A 149 -10.32 1.08 19.18
CA ALA A 149 -9.74 1.18 17.84
C ALA A 149 -10.83 1.08 16.77
N TYR A 150 -10.88 2.05 15.85
CA TYR A 150 -11.90 2.13 14.78
C TYR A 150 -11.40 1.59 13.44
N GLY A 151 -10.10 1.74 13.17
CA GLY A 151 -9.48 1.30 11.93
C GLY A 151 -7.97 1.45 11.97
N ALA A 152 -7.33 1.21 10.84
CA ALA A 152 -5.89 1.40 10.72
C ALA A 152 -5.56 2.87 10.45
N ARG A 153 -4.46 3.36 11.05
CA ARG A 153 -3.94 4.70 10.76
C ARG A 153 -3.26 4.76 9.40
N GLY A 154 -2.81 3.63 8.88
CA GLY A 154 -2.20 3.56 7.56
C GLY A 154 -2.04 2.13 7.10
N TYR A 155 -1.46 1.97 5.92
CA TYR A 155 -1.04 0.67 5.41
C TYR A 155 0.15 0.82 4.46
N VAL A 156 0.83 -0.29 4.21
CA VAL A 156 1.67 -0.46 3.04
C VAL A 156 1.15 -1.65 2.26
N ALA A 157 0.93 -1.45 0.97
CA ALA A 157 0.46 -2.44 0.03
C ALA A 157 1.34 -2.43 -1.20
N GLY A 158 1.29 -3.49 -1.98
CA GLY A 158 2.04 -3.53 -3.22
C GLY A 158 2.11 -4.91 -3.81
N TYR A 159 2.96 -5.03 -4.82
CA TYR A 159 3.31 -6.29 -5.45
C TYR A 159 4.78 -6.31 -5.84
N ASP A 160 5.27 -7.53 -6.04
CA ASP A 160 6.57 -7.83 -6.60
C ASP A 160 6.37 -8.93 -7.66
N CYS A 161 6.68 -8.61 -8.90
CA CYS A 161 6.42 -9.44 -10.08
C CYS A 161 7.73 -9.85 -10.76
N TRP A 162 8.00 -11.16 -10.73
CA TRP A 162 9.18 -11.78 -11.31
C TRP A 162 8.95 -12.12 -12.77
N ARG A 163 9.91 -11.69 -13.61
CA ARG A 163 9.91 -11.98 -15.05
C ARG A 163 10.12 -13.45 -15.33
N GLU A 164 10.94 -14.09 -14.51
CA GLU A 164 11.29 -15.50 -14.62
C GLU A 164 11.25 -16.18 -13.24
N GLY A 165 10.64 -17.36 -13.19
CA GLY A 165 10.50 -18.13 -11.96
C GLY A 165 9.40 -17.62 -11.03
N THR A 166 8.87 -18.52 -10.20
CA THR A 166 7.97 -18.15 -9.11
C THR A 166 8.82 -17.80 -7.88
N PRO A 167 8.62 -16.62 -7.25
CA PRO A 167 9.44 -16.22 -6.11
C PRO A 167 9.28 -17.23 -4.97
N ASP A 168 10.36 -17.77 -4.44
CA ASP A 168 10.29 -18.66 -3.28
C ASP A 168 10.04 -17.88 -1.99
N ARG A 169 9.89 -18.61 -0.88
CA ARG A 169 9.62 -18.00 0.42
C ARG A 169 10.71 -17.02 0.86
N ALA A 170 11.98 -17.37 0.66
CA ALA A 170 13.10 -16.53 1.11
C ALA A 170 13.17 -15.22 0.31
N GLN A 171 12.83 -15.27 -0.97
CA GLN A 171 12.72 -14.09 -1.82
C GLN A 171 11.59 -13.16 -1.35
N ILE A 172 10.42 -13.72 -0.99
CA ILE A 172 9.33 -12.93 -0.41
C ILE A 172 9.75 -12.30 0.93
N GLU A 173 10.35 -13.09 1.83
CA GLU A 173 10.82 -12.60 3.14
C GLU A 173 11.83 -11.46 2.95
N ALA A 174 12.79 -11.60 2.04
CA ALA A 174 13.77 -10.56 1.74
C ALA A 174 13.12 -9.24 1.26
N THR A 175 12.11 -9.31 0.39
CA THR A 175 11.38 -8.11 -0.05
C THR A 175 10.62 -7.46 1.12
N LEU A 176 9.94 -8.26 1.96
CA LEU A 176 9.17 -7.74 3.09
C LEU A 176 10.05 -7.15 4.19
N ASP A 177 11.21 -7.74 4.46
CA ASP A 177 12.20 -7.23 5.41
C ASP A 177 12.75 -5.89 4.90
N ALA A 178 13.05 -5.76 3.60
CA ALA A 178 13.52 -4.51 3.01
C ALA A 178 12.47 -3.36 3.02
N ILE A 179 11.17 -3.68 3.16
CA ILE A 179 10.09 -2.68 3.36
C ILE A 179 10.01 -2.23 4.83
N ASP A 180 10.52 -3.06 5.74
CA ASP A 180 10.40 -2.89 7.19
C ASP A 180 11.65 -2.35 7.86
N ASP A 181 12.79 -2.39 7.18
CA ASP A 181 14.08 -1.77 7.54
C ASP A 181 14.05 -0.24 7.53
#